data_AF-A0A1J0ETQ0-F1
#
_entry.id   AF-A0A1J0ETQ0-F1
#
_cell.length_a   1.000
_cell.length_b   1.000
_cell.length_c   1.000
_cell.angle_alpha   90.00
_cell.angle_beta   90.00
_cell.angle_gamma   90.00
#
_symmetry.space_group_name_H-M   'P 1'
#
loop_
_entity.id
_entity.type
_entity.pdbx_description
1 polymer ?
#
loop_
_entity_poly.entity_id
_entity_poly.type
_entity_poly.pdbx_seq_one_letter_code
_entity_poly.pdbx_strand_id
1 'polypeptide(L)' 'MVDPLDKATSKGPATLGEGCLSRYDPDDLSAEDGTEFPGAAELWEQLQEESAPTAVDANLPVKKP' A
#
# COMPACT_ATOMS: atom_id res chain seq x y z
N MET A 1 32.85 -20.66 -9.74
CA MET A 1 32.83 -19.75 -8.58
C MET A 1 31.50 -19.01 -8.66
N VAL A 2 30.59 -19.20 -7.71
CA VAL A 2 29.32 -18.44 -7.66
C VAL A 2 29.61 -17.09 -7.01
N ASP A 3 29.07 -16.02 -7.57
CA ASP A 3 29.28 -14.67 -7.07
C ASP A 3 28.63 -14.51 -5.68
N PRO A 4 29.31 -13.95 -4.67
CA PRO A 4 28.76 -13.79 -3.33
C PRO A 4 27.55 -12.86 -3.27
N LEU A 5 27.33 -11.98 -4.26
CA LEU A 5 26.12 -11.16 -4.36
C LEU A 5 24.88 -11.99 -4.73
N ASP A 6 25.05 -13.10 -5.45
CA ASP A 6 23.96 -14.02 -5.83
C ASP A 6 23.28 -14.67 -4.60
N LYS A 7 23.98 -14.72 -3.46
CA LYS A 7 23.48 -15.32 -2.20
C LYS A 7 22.75 -14.34 -1.29
N ALA A 8 22.80 -13.04 -1.59
CA ALA A 8 22.35 -11.97 -0.69
C ALA A 8 21.36 -11.00 -1.34
N THR A 9 20.70 -11.40 -2.44
CA THR A 9 19.61 -10.61 -3.00
C THR A 9 18.29 -11.20 -2.55
N SER A 10 17.69 -10.59 -1.52
CA SER A 10 16.24 -10.71 -1.32
C SER A 10 15.60 -10.04 -2.53
N LYS A 11 15.23 -10.83 -3.54
CA LYS A 11 14.68 -10.31 -4.78
C LYS A 11 13.19 -10.16 -4.59
N GLY A 12 12.71 -8.92 -4.69
CA GLY A 12 11.29 -8.64 -4.60
C GLY A 12 10.52 -9.25 -5.79
N PRO A 13 9.17 -9.31 -5.68
CA PRO A 13 8.27 -9.80 -6.73
C PRO A 13 8.51 -9.10 -8.05
N ALA A 14 8.09 -9.74 -9.14
CA ALA A 14 8.17 -9.17 -10.48
C ALA A 14 7.48 -7.80 -10.52
N THR A 15 8.05 -6.86 -11.28
CA THR A 15 7.46 -5.55 -11.53
C THR A 15 7.07 -5.40 -12.99
N LEU A 16 5.86 -4.92 -13.25
CA LEU A 16 5.34 -4.56 -14.57
C LEU A 16 5.52 -3.05 -14.81
N GLY A 17 5.84 -2.66 -16.04
CA GLY A 17 6.08 -1.25 -16.42
C GLY A 17 7.55 -0.83 -16.31
N GLU A 18 7.87 0.37 -16.81
CA GLU A 18 9.26 0.83 -16.95
C GLU A 18 9.51 2.14 -16.17
N GLY A 19 10.72 2.26 -15.61
CA GLY A 19 11.17 3.46 -14.91
C GLY A 19 10.29 3.81 -13.72
N CYS A 20 9.82 5.06 -13.65
CA CYS A 20 9.01 5.56 -12.54
C CYS A 20 7.58 4.99 -12.51
N LEU A 21 7.16 4.26 -13.55
CA LEU A 21 5.84 3.65 -13.65
C LEU A 21 5.85 2.14 -13.38
N SER A 22 6.98 1.61 -12.90
CA SER A 22 7.07 0.21 -12.46
C SER A 22 6.17 -0.02 -11.23
N ARG A 23 5.36 -1.08 -11.29
CA ARG A 23 4.45 -1.56 -10.23
C ARG A 23 4.62 -3.05 -10.04
N TYR A 24 4.45 -3.57 -8.83
CA TYR A 24 4.51 -5.02 -8.60
C TYR A 24 3.41 -5.76 -9.39
N ASP A 25 3.74 -6.93 -9.92
CA ASP A 25 2.83 -7.84 -10.60
C ASP A 25 1.88 -8.46 -9.56
N PRO A 26 0.57 -8.16 -9.61
CA PRO A 26 -0.38 -8.70 -8.64
C PRO A 26 -0.54 -10.22 -8.72
N ASP A 27 -0.24 -10.85 -9.86
CA ASP A 27 -0.28 -12.31 -10.02
C ASP A 27 0.96 -12.99 -9.39
N ASP A 28 2.05 -12.24 -9.23
CA ASP A 28 3.30 -12.71 -8.58
C ASP A 28 3.33 -12.37 -7.07
N LEU A 29 2.41 -11.53 -6.60
CA LEU A 29 2.27 -11.21 -5.18
C LEU A 29 1.56 -12.34 -4.43
N SER A 30 2.23 -12.88 -3.43
CA SER A 30 1.71 -13.88 -2.52
C SER A 30 1.33 -13.27 -1.16
N ALA A 31 0.74 -14.10 -0.29
CA ALA A 31 0.45 -13.73 1.10
C ALA A 31 1.72 -13.43 1.91
N GLU A 32 2.84 -14.10 1.59
CA GLU A 32 4.13 -13.92 2.26
C GLU A 32 4.80 -12.58 1.90
N ASP A 33 4.41 -11.96 0.79
CA ASP A 33 4.86 -10.63 0.37
C ASP A 33 4.22 -9.48 1.17
N GLY A 34 3.32 -9.81 2.11
CA GLY A 34 2.68 -8.84 2.99
C GLY A 34 1.51 -8.09 2.36
N THR A 35 0.86 -8.67 1.35
CA THR A 35 -0.38 -8.14 0.76
C THR A 35 -1.61 -8.41 1.62
N GLU A 36 -1.55 -9.41 2.50
CA GLU A 36 -2.64 -9.72 3.43
C GLU A 36 -2.55 -8.83 4.67
N PHE A 37 -3.46 -7.86 4.75
CA PHE A 37 -3.63 -7.03 5.94
C PHE A 37 -4.99 -7.37 6.59
N PRO A 38 -5.06 -8.42 7.44
CA PRO A 38 -6.34 -8.91 7.98
C PRO A 38 -7.07 -7.87 8.85
N GLY A 39 -6.36 -6.88 9.40
CA GLY A 39 -6.93 -5.75 10.15
C GLY A 39 -7.28 -4.53 9.29
N ALA A 40 -7.12 -4.59 7.96
CA ALA A 40 -7.35 -3.45 7.07
C ALA A 40 -8.76 -2.87 7.21
N ALA A 41 -9.77 -3.74 7.25
CA ALA A 41 -11.17 -3.33 7.34
C ALA A 41 -11.46 -2.63 8.66
N GLU A 42 -11.03 -3.22 9.79
CA GLU A 42 -11.24 -2.64 11.13
C GLU A 42 -10.51 -1.31 11.30
N LEU A 43 -9.29 -1.19 10.78
CA LEU A 43 -8.54 0.08 10.80
C LEU A 43 -9.25 1.15 9.94
N TRP A 44 -9.76 0.75 8.77
CA TRP A 44 -10.50 1.66 7.91
C TRP A 44 -11.75 2.20 8.60
N GLU A 45 -12.52 1.35 9.28
CA GLU A 45 -13.70 1.78 10.05
C GLU A 45 -13.32 2.79 11.14
N GLN A 46 -12.29 2.51 11.93
CA GLN A 46 -11.78 3.44 12.96
C GLN A 46 -11.36 4.80 12.38
N LEU A 47 -10.66 4.79 11.24
CA LEU A 47 -10.24 6.03 10.56
C LEU A 47 -11.44 6.82 10.04
N GLN A 48 -12.48 6.15 9.55
CA GLN A 48 -13.71 6.79 9.09
C GLN A 48 -14.53 7.35 10.26
N GLU A 49 -14.51 6.71 11.42
CA GLU A 49 -15.12 7.21 12.66
C GLU A 49 -14.37 8.43 13.22
N GLU A 50 -13.03 8.42 13.19
CA GLU A 50 -12.21 9.56 13.61
C GLU A 50 -12.27 10.72 12.60
N SER A 51 -12.36 10.41 11.30
CA SER A 51 -12.55 11.38 10.22
C SER A 51 -14.01 11.79 10.05
N ALA A 52 -14.94 11.18 10.79
CA ALA A 52 -16.31 11.65 10.81
C ALA A 52 -16.25 13.13 11.23
N PRO A 53 -16.93 14.03 10.50
CA PRO A 53 -16.91 15.45 10.84
C PRO A 53 -17.57 15.58 12.21
N THR A 54 -16.76 15.54 13.27
CA THR A 54 -17.12 16.14 14.53
C THR A 54 -17.51 17.57 14.20
N ALA A 55 -18.54 18.09 14.84
CA ALA A 55 -19.18 19.37 14.49
C ALA A 55 -18.22 20.59 14.43
N VAL A 56 -16.92 20.41 14.70
CA VAL A 56 -15.82 21.35 14.49
C VAL A 56 -15.35 21.45 13.03
N ASP A 57 -15.55 20.44 12.17
CA ASP A 57 -15.20 20.48 10.73
C ASP A 57 -16.28 21.14 9.85
N ALA A 58 -17.44 21.48 10.43
CA ALA A 58 -18.50 22.24 9.75
C ALA A 58 -18.06 23.66 9.29
N ASN A 59 -16.82 24.07 9.58
CA ASN A 59 -16.23 25.33 9.16
C ASN A 59 -15.09 25.18 8.13
N LEU A 60 -14.86 23.98 7.57
CA LEU A 60 -13.92 23.83 6.47
C LEU A 60 -14.58 24.36 5.18
N PRO A 61 -13.97 25.35 4.48
CA PRO A 61 -14.58 25.93 3.30
C PRO A 61 -14.69 24.87 2.20
N VAL A 62 -15.92 24.46 1.90
CA VAL A 62 -16.21 23.60 0.75
C VAL A 62 -15.73 24.32 -0.51
N LYS A 63 -14.68 23.80 -1.15
CA LYS A 63 -14.25 24.27 -2.46
C LYS A 63 -15.31 23.81 -3.47
N LYS A 64 -16.26 24.69 -3.75
CA LYS A 64 -17.27 24.50 -4.81
C LYS A 64 -16.57 24.31 -6.16
N PRO A 65 -17.16 23.52 -7.08
CA PRO A 65 -16.59 23.22 -8.40
C PRO A 65 -16.41 24.46 -9.27
#